data_AF-A0A972EHD0-F1
#
_entry.id   AF-A0A972EHD0-F1
#
_cell.length_a   1.000
_cell.length_b   1.000
_cell.length_c   1.000
_cell.angle_alpha   90.00
_cell.angle_beta   90.00
_cell.angle_gamma   90.00
#
_symmetry.space_group_name_H-M   'P 1'
#
loop_
_entity.id
_entity.type
_entity.pdbx_description
1 polymer ?
#
loop_
_entity_poly.entity_id
_entity_poly.type
_entity_poly.pdbx_seq_one_letter_code
_entity_poly.pdbx_strand_id
1 'polypeptide(L)'
;MIRKKYKEDFDSFTPDIGLVENTIERLRNVRTKKSSGIQKVFVAVAAAICLLVGGIFMTSNLNKPGFNLVAFAVDNGDQYVEIQENIKVTLPFGKISRGKQHFYQDETGKKTYKYDVGFEHGTISVRGDNISYVKYTSNMGELRCFDLNAAKQMGRLEQDEEKHGPTIQVIGNIDSIMQRGKEIITNYHEEFGAESFDVNWVPWYAIDMASEDGTLNFADLPSDSITIEVHFTNGKSTAKQLQLSFNNDGNLIAEIIKVASTEHVKILP
;
A
#
# COMPACT_ATOMS: atom_id res chain seq x y z
N MET A 1 -7.02 4.12 -28.76
CA MET A 1 -6.92 5.45 -28.13
C MET A 1 -7.60 5.55 -26.75
N ILE A 2 -8.13 4.45 -26.17
CA ILE A 2 -8.95 4.46 -24.93
C ILE A 2 -8.11 4.24 -23.65
N ARG A 3 -6.89 3.70 -23.76
CA ARG A 3 -5.96 3.49 -22.63
C ARG A 3 -5.60 4.77 -21.85
N LYS A 4 -5.74 5.96 -22.44
CA LYS A 4 -5.37 7.22 -21.77
C LYS A 4 -6.47 7.76 -20.85
N LYS A 5 -7.75 7.51 -21.14
CA LYS A 5 -8.87 8.15 -20.44
C LYS A 5 -9.12 7.61 -19.03
N TYR A 6 -8.98 6.30 -18.82
CA TYR A 6 -9.11 5.69 -17.49
C TYR A 6 -8.00 6.08 -16.53
N LYS A 7 -6.78 6.28 -17.04
CA LYS A 7 -5.67 6.80 -16.24
C LYS A 7 -5.97 8.22 -15.75
N GLU A 8 -6.54 9.08 -16.60
CA GLU A 8 -6.93 10.45 -16.22
C GLU A 8 -8.07 10.45 -15.17
N ASP A 9 -9.08 9.59 -15.31
CA ASP A 9 -10.21 9.53 -14.35
C ASP A 9 -9.79 8.95 -12.98
N PHE A 10 -8.80 8.05 -12.93
CA PHE A 10 -8.24 7.53 -11.68
C PHE A 10 -7.08 8.36 -11.11
N ASP A 11 -6.34 9.11 -11.94
CA ASP A 11 -5.43 10.15 -11.45
C ASP A 11 -6.23 11.33 -10.87
N SER A 12 -7.52 11.45 -11.20
CA SER A 12 -8.48 12.36 -10.56
C SER A 12 -9.04 11.84 -9.22
N PHE A 13 -8.82 10.57 -8.87
CA PHE A 13 -8.99 10.12 -7.49
C PHE A 13 -7.91 10.79 -6.66
N THR A 14 -8.26 11.95 -6.11
CA THR A 14 -7.55 12.55 -4.99
C THR A 14 -7.31 11.46 -3.96
N PRO A 15 -6.05 11.19 -3.55
CA PRO A 15 -5.82 10.29 -2.43
C PRO A 15 -6.64 10.76 -1.26
N ASP A 16 -7.11 9.81 -0.45
CA ASP A 16 -7.96 10.11 0.69
C ASP A 16 -7.36 11.28 1.47
N ILE A 17 -8.09 12.39 1.45
CA ILE A 17 -7.71 13.63 2.09
C ILE A 17 -7.46 13.36 3.58
N GLY A 18 -8.13 12.36 4.17
CA GLY A 18 -7.88 11.89 5.53
C GLY A 18 -6.45 11.33 5.74
N LEU A 19 -5.86 10.61 4.79
CA LEU A 19 -4.48 10.12 4.89
C LEU A 19 -3.48 11.29 4.83
N VAL A 20 -3.72 12.23 3.92
CA VAL A 20 -2.85 13.41 3.73
C VAL A 20 -2.98 14.37 4.90
N GLU A 21 -4.21 14.68 5.34
CA GLU A 21 -4.50 15.53 6.49
C GLU A 21 -4.00 14.92 7.79
N ASN A 22 -4.26 13.63 8.06
CA ASN A 22 -3.72 12.97 9.25
C ASN A 22 -2.19 12.94 9.25
N THR A 23 -1.55 12.76 8.09
CA THR A 23 -0.09 12.77 7.96
C THR A 23 0.49 14.16 8.16
N ILE A 24 -0.12 15.19 7.56
CA ILE A 24 0.27 16.60 7.75
C ILE A 24 0.02 17.05 9.20
N GLU A 25 -1.09 16.65 9.79
CA GLU A 25 -1.44 16.95 11.19
C GLU A 25 -0.47 16.24 12.15
N ARG A 26 -0.11 14.97 11.88
CA ARG A 26 0.91 14.24 12.65
C ARG A 26 2.29 14.88 12.51
N LEU A 27 2.67 15.35 11.32
CA LEU A 27 3.91 16.13 11.11
C LEU A 27 3.91 17.45 11.89
N ARG A 28 2.77 18.16 11.98
CA ARG A 28 2.62 19.36 12.82
C ARG A 28 2.67 19.04 14.32
N ASN A 29 2.07 17.91 14.73
CA ASN A 29 1.99 17.49 16.13
C ASN A 29 3.32 16.96 16.68
N VAL A 30 4.13 16.27 15.86
CA VAL A 30 5.51 15.86 16.22
C VAL A 30 6.39 17.08 16.51
N ARG A 31 6.12 18.21 15.86
CA ARG A 31 6.82 19.48 16.11
C ARG A 31 6.43 20.17 17.42
N THR A 32 5.35 19.75 18.09
CA THR A 32 4.72 20.55 19.16
C THR A 32 4.45 19.85 20.50
N LYS A 33 4.63 18.53 20.68
CA LYS A 33 4.38 17.91 22.01
C LYS A 33 5.43 16.91 22.52
N LYS A 34 6.12 17.35 23.58
CA LYS A 34 6.55 16.53 24.74
C LYS A 34 5.32 15.80 25.33
N SER A 35 5.51 14.52 25.64
CA SER A 35 4.71 13.57 26.44
C SER A 35 3.35 13.98 27.04
N SER A 36 2.33 13.14 26.83
CA SER A 36 1.35 12.60 27.83
C SER A 36 0.27 11.86 27.02
N GLY A 37 -0.18 10.62 27.26
CA GLY A 37 -0.48 9.96 28.53
C GLY A 37 -2.00 9.79 28.68
N ILE A 38 -2.49 8.55 28.45
CA ILE A 38 -3.66 7.87 29.09
C ILE A 38 -5.07 7.91 28.42
N GLN A 39 -5.45 6.70 27.91
CA GLN A 39 -6.65 5.84 28.09
C GLN A 39 -8.11 6.19 27.65
N LYS A 40 -8.60 5.31 26.75
CA LYS A 40 -9.80 4.42 26.75
C LYS A 40 -11.23 5.01 26.84
N VAL A 41 -12.13 4.56 25.94
CA VAL A 41 -13.13 3.47 26.11
C VAL A 41 -13.72 3.10 24.73
N PHE A 42 -13.81 1.81 24.40
CA PHE A 42 -14.40 1.29 23.15
C PHE A 42 -15.79 0.68 23.42
N VAL A 43 -16.75 0.92 22.51
CA VAL A 43 -18.02 0.18 22.43
C VAL A 43 -17.83 -0.95 21.40
N ALA A 44 -18.02 -2.18 21.85
CA ALA A 44 -17.83 -3.39 21.07
C ALA A 44 -19.01 -3.65 20.13
N VAL A 45 -18.73 -3.88 18.85
CA VAL A 45 -19.62 -4.61 17.93
C VAL A 45 -18.89 -5.86 17.50
N ALA A 46 -19.49 -7.00 17.80
CA ALA A 46 -18.95 -8.33 17.60
C ALA A 46 -18.83 -8.65 16.10
N ALA A 47 -17.60 -8.64 15.58
CA ALA A 47 -17.22 -9.42 14.42
C ALA A 47 -16.34 -10.57 14.91
N ALA A 48 -16.71 -11.81 14.57
CA ALA A 48 -15.97 -13.01 14.93
C ALA A 48 -14.61 -13.01 14.21
N ILE A 49 -13.62 -12.38 14.83
CA ILE A 49 -12.20 -12.51 14.48
C ILE A 49 -11.74 -13.81 15.14
N CYS A 50 -11.33 -14.78 14.33
CA CYS A 50 -10.56 -15.92 14.80
C CYS A 50 -9.21 -15.42 15.36
N LEU A 51 -9.21 -14.97 16.61
CA LEU A 51 -8.03 -14.83 17.46
C LEU A 51 -7.59 -16.22 17.91
N LEU A 52 -6.95 -16.95 16.99
CA LEU A 52 -6.12 -18.13 17.27
C LEU A 52 -4.92 -17.95 16.34
N VAL A 53 -3.72 -17.60 16.79
CA VAL A 53 -2.90 -18.30 17.77
C VAL A 53 -1.94 -17.31 18.44
N GLY A 54 -1.92 -17.35 19.78
CA GLY A 54 -0.93 -16.67 20.62
C GLY A 54 0.48 -17.21 20.43
N GLY A 55 1.46 -16.39 20.80
CA GLY A 55 2.87 -16.59 20.51
C GLY A 55 3.42 -17.97 20.84
N ILE A 56 4.06 -18.58 19.84
CA ILE A 56 5.20 -19.49 19.99
C ILE A 56 6.08 -19.30 18.76
N PHE A 57 7.01 -18.34 18.79
CA PHE A 57 8.27 -18.43 18.05
C PHE A 57 9.32 -17.55 18.76
N MET A 58 9.80 -18.03 19.89
CA MET A 58 11.16 -17.71 20.32
C MET A 58 12.00 -18.98 20.21
N THR A 59 13.29 -18.77 19.94
CA THR A 59 14.40 -19.73 19.93
C THR A 59 14.63 -20.56 18.66
N SER A 60 15.10 -19.90 17.59
CA SER A 60 16.26 -20.38 16.80
C SER A 60 16.69 -19.39 15.70
N ASN A 61 17.11 -18.15 16.07
CA ASN A 61 18.00 -17.26 15.28
C ASN A 61 18.05 -15.83 15.88
N LEU A 62 18.39 -15.66 17.17
CA LEU A 62 18.46 -14.33 17.83
C LEU A 62 19.40 -13.31 17.13
N ASN A 63 20.22 -13.73 16.15
CA ASN A 63 21.16 -12.88 15.41
C ASN A 63 20.85 -12.72 13.91
N LYS A 64 19.74 -13.26 13.39
CA LYS A 64 19.33 -12.97 12.00
C LYS A 64 18.26 -11.88 12.01
N PRO A 65 18.51 -10.73 11.36
CA PRO A 65 17.48 -9.71 11.24
C PRO A 65 16.28 -10.30 10.47
N GLY A 66 15.09 -10.09 11.02
CA GLY A 66 13.83 -10.66 10.55
C GLY A 66 12.76 -9.59 10.45
N PHE A 67 11.73 -9.87 9.67
CA PHE A 67 10.61 -8.97 9.47
C PHE A 67 9.32 -9.75 9.20
N ASN A 68 8.21 -9.13 9.57
CA ASN A 68 6.86 -9.59 9.31
C ASN A 68 6.23 -8.71 8.22
N LEU A 69 5.49 -9.35 7.32
CA LEU A 69 4.64 -8.64 6.38
C LEU A 69 3.26 -8.53 6.99
N VAL A 70 2.74 -7.32 6.98
CA VAL A 70 1.41 -7.02 7.51
C VAL A 70 0.60 -6.29 6.47
N ALA A 71 -0.71 -6.43 6.55
CA ALA A 71 -1.61 -5.64 5.75
C ALA A 71 -2.78 -5.12 6.59
N PHE A 72 -3.25 -3.91 6.32
CA PHE A 72 -4.34 -3.27 7.04
C PHE A 72 -5.20 -2.40 6.12
N ALA A 73 -6.43 -2.14 6.55
CA ALA A 73 -7.29 -1.17 5.89
C ALA A 73 -6.89 0.24 6.38
N VAL A 74 -6.87 1.20 5.46
CA VAL A 74 -6.43 2.59 5.71
C VAL A 74 -7.22 3.24 6.87
N ASP A 75 -8.47 2.82 7.09
CA ASP A 75 -9.39 3.46 8.03
C ASP A 75 -9.51 2.76 9.41
N ASN A 76 -8.82 1.62 9.62
CA ASN A 76 -9.08 0.73 10.77
C ASN A 76 -8.09 0.89 11.96
N GLY A 77 -7.28 1.94 12.01
CA GLY A 77 -6.33 2.18 13.11
C GLY A 77 -5.21 1.14 13.18
N ASP A 78 -4.74 0.78 14.38
CA ASP A 78 -3.59 -0.13 14.61
C ASP A 78 -3.87 -1.62 14.28
N GLN A 79 -5.06 -1.97 13.77
CA GLN A 79 -5.41 -3.35 13.47
C GLN A 79 -4.85 -3.79 12.11
N TYR A 80 -3.92 -4.73 12.15
CA TYR A 80 -3.35 -5.34 10.96
C TYR A 80 -3.49 -6.86 10.96
N VAL A 81 -3.45 -7.42 9.77
CA VAL A 81 -3.35 -8.86 9.51
C VAL A 81 -1.91 -9.19 9.21
N GLU A 82 -1.31 -10.09 9.98
CA GLU A 82 0.01 -10.64 9.66
C GLU A 82 -0.12 -11.70 8.56
N ILE A 83 0.68 -11.58 7.51
CA ILE A 83 0.73 -12.53 6.41
C ILE A 83 1.90 -13.47 6.73
N GLN A 84 1.60 -14.74 6.96
CA GLN A 84 2.61 -15.76 7.27
C GLN A 84 3.09 -16.47 6.01
N GLU A 85 4.30 -17.03 6.07
CA GLU A 85 4.88 -17.79 4.96
C GLU A 85 4.06 -19.05 4.64
N ASN A 86 3.78 -19.27 3.36
CA ASN A 86 3.05 -20.43 2.84
C ASN A 86 1.63 -20.59 3.41
N ILE A 87 1.04 -19.50 3.91
CA ILE A 87 -0.36 -19.46 4.32
C ILE A 87 -1.08 -18.47 3.42
N LYS A 88 -2.15 -18.94 2.76
CA LYS A 88 -3.08 -18.08 2.05
C LYS A 88 -4.02 -17.42 3.05
N VAL A 89 -4.08 -16.10 3.01
CA VAL A 89 -4.95 -15.30 3.87
C VAL A 89 -5.90 -14.50 2.98
N THR A 90 -7.20 -14.56 3.26
CA THR A 90 -8.16 -13.59 2.71
C THR A 90 -8.05 -12.31 3.52
N LEU A 91 -7.69 -11.22 2.86
CA LEU A 91 -7.58 -9.93 3.52
C LEU A 91 -9.00 -9.37 3.78
N PRO A 92 -9.25 -8.75 4.94
CA PRO A 92 -10.55 -8.16 5.28
C PRO A 92 -10.83 -6.84 4.53
N PHE A 93 -9.95 -6.47 3.60
CA PHE A 93 -9.97 -5.33 2.69
C PHE A 93 -9.35 -5.81 1.37
N GLY A 94 -9.31 -4.96 0.33
CA GLY A 94 -8.87 -5.45 -0.98
C GLY A 94 -10.02 -6.17 -1.67
N LYS A 95 -11.15 -5.50 -1.90
CA LYS A 95 -12.27 -6.11 -2.63
C LYS A 95 -12.44 -5.46 -3.98
N ILE A 96 -12.34 -6.26 -5.04
CA ILE A 96 -12.76 -5.82 -6.38
C ILE A 96 -14.24 -6.16 -6.58
N SER A 97 -14.98 -5.20 -7.11
CA SER A 97 -16.42 -5.34 -7.34
C SER A 97 -16.82 -4.74 -8.68
N ARG A 98 -17.87 -5.30 -9.27
CA ARG A 98 -18.42 -4.84 -10.54
C ARG A 98 -19.81 -4.24 -10.30
N GLY A 99 -19.97 -2.98 -10.70
CA GLY A 99 -21.16 -2.17 -10.49
C GLY A 99 -22.12 -2.17 -11.68
N LYS A 100 -22.67 -1.00 -11.99
CA LYS A 100 -23.65 -0.84 -13.07
C LYS A 100 -22.98 -0.88 -14.43
N GLN A 101 -23.70 -1.38 -15.42
CA GLN A 101 -23.30 -1.30 -16.83
C GLN A 101 -23.71 0.05 -17.40
N HIS A 102 -22.79 0.67 -18.14
CA HIS A 102 -23.01 1.89 -18.91
C HIS A 102 -22.56 1.66 -20.35
N PHE A 103 -22.92 2.58 -21.24
CA PHE A 103 -22.43 2.56 -22.60
C PHE A 103 -21.87 3.92 -23.01
N TYR A 104 -20.85 3.87 -23.86
CA TYR A 104 -20.30 5.03 -24.54
C TYR A 104 -20.53 4.86 -26.03
N GLN A 105 -20.93 5.94 -26.69
CA GLN A 105 -21.05 5.98 -28.13
C GLN A 105 -19.81 6.67 -28.69
N ASP A 106 -19.12 6.01 -29.62
CA ASP A 106 -17.98 6.63 -30.30
C ASP A 106 -18.42 7.60 -31.41
N GLU A 107 -17.45 8.28 -32.03
CA GLU A 107 -17.68 9.25 -33.11
C GLU A 107 -18.36 8.64 -34.35
N THR A 108 -18.32 7.31 -34.51
CA THR A 108 -18.99 6.58 -35.60
C THR A 108 -20.42 6.17 -35.25
N GLY A 109 -20.85 6.43 -34.02
CA GLY A 109 -22.16 6.05 -33.51
C GLY A 109 -22.22 4.63 -32.91
N LYS A 110 -21.08 3.91 -32.83
CA LYS A 110 -21.03 2.55 -32.28
C LYS A 110 -21.05 2.61 -30.75
N LYS A 111 -21.91 1.79 -30.14
CA LYS A 111 -22.00 1.63 -28.68
C LYS A 111 -20.97 0.62 -28.17
N THR A 112 -20.25 0.99 -27.12
CA THR A 112 -19.39 0.11 -26.33
C THR A 112 -19.92 0.06 -24.92
N TYR A 113 -20.20 -1.13 -24.40
CA TYR A 113 -20.70 -1.34 -23.04
C TYR A 113 -19.53 -1.61 -22.10
N LYS A 114 -19.63 -1.11 -20.87
CA LYS A 114 -18.64 -1.30 -19.81
C LYS A 114 -19.30 -1.27 -18.45
N TYR A 115 -18.65 -1.82 -17.44
CA TYR A 115 -19.11 -1.77 -16.06
C TYR A 115 -18.29 -0.80 -15.23
N ASP A 116 -18.94 -0.16 -14.25
CA ASP A 116 -18.24 0.48 -13.13
C ASP A 116 -17.47 -0.59 -12.35
N VAL A 117 -16.27 -0.25 -11.90
CA VAL A 117 -15.45 -1.16 -11.08
C VAL A 117 -15.01 -0.41 -9.83
N GLY A 118 -15.33 -1.00 -8.67
CA GLY A 118 -14.84 -0.53 -7.38
C GLY A 118 -13.69 -1.42 -6.91
N PHE A 119 -12.65 -0.81 -6.34
CA PHE A 119 -11.60 -1.53 -5.63
C PHE A 119 -11.37 -0.88 -4.26
N GLU A 120 -11.68 -1.61 -3.19
CA GLU A 120 -11.39 -1.19 -1.82
C GLU A 120 -9.91 -1.43 -1.54
N HIS A 121 -9.12 -0.37 -1.38
CA HIS A 121 -7.67 -0.48 -1.22
C HIS A 121 -7.27 -0.98 0.17
N GLY A 122 -6.10 -1.63 0.22
CA GLY A 122 -5.40 -1.96 1.45
C GLY A 122 -3.95 -1.55 1.38
N THR A 123 -3.33 -1.40 2.55
CA THR A 123 -1.92 -1.07 2.69
C THR A 123 -1.14 -2.32 3.05
N ILE A 124 0.00 -2.52 2.39
CA ILE A 124 1.00 -3.53 2.71
C ILE A 124 2.16 -2.83 3.40
N SER A 125 2.67 -3.42 4.47
CA SER A 125 3.77 -2.85 5.24
C SER A 125 4.72 -3.94 5.76
N VAL A 126 5.92 -3.50 6.10
CA VAL A 126 6.96 -4.32 6.72
C VAL A 126 7.12 -3.88 8.18
N ARG A 127 7.06 -4.83 9.10
CA ARG A 127 7.33 -4.61 10.53
C ARG A 127 8.56 -5.40 10.96
N GLY A 128 9.52 -4.72 11.59
CA GLY A 128 10.74 -5.33 12.10
C GLY A 128 11.74 -4.29 12.57
N ASP A 129 12.76 -4.75 13.28
CA ASP A 129 13.79 -3.88 13.85
C ASP A 129 14.95 -3.67 12.88
N ASN A 130 15.65 -2.55 13.04
CA ASN A 130 16.89 -2.24 12.33
C ASN A 130 16.75 -2.26 10.80
N ILE A 131 15.59 -1.90 10.28
CA ILE A 131 15.35 -1.78 8.84
C ILE A 131 15.78 -0.37 8.40
N SER A 132 16.62 -0.31 7.38
CA SER A 132 17.08 0.93 6.76
C SER A 132 16.10 1.40 5.69
N TYR A 133 15.82 0.53 4.73
CA TYR A 133 14.85 0.78 3.66
C TYR A 133 14.26 -0.54 3.16
N VAL A 134 13.13 -0.43 2.47
CA VAL A 134 12.44 -1.54 1.80
C VAL A 134 12.25 -1.17 0.34
N LYS A 135 12.57 -2.11 -0.53
CA LYS A 135 12.31 -2.03 -1.97
C LYS A 135 11.15 -2.97 -2.31
N TYR A 136 10.15 -2.42 -2.97
CA TYR A 136 9.01 -3.15 -3.50
C TYR A 136 9.06 -3.16 -5.02
N THR A 137 8.85 -4.32 -5.63
CA THR A 137 8.79 -4.46 -7.09
C THR A 137 7.58 -5.31 -7.48
N SER A 138 6.60 -4.68 -8.12
CA SER A 138 5.39 -5.31 -8.65
C SER A 138 5.57 -5.70 -10.12
N ASN A 139 5.11 -6.89 -10.48
CA ASN A 139 5.16 -7.37 -11.86
C ASN A 139 4.03 -6.75 -12.71
N MET A 140 2.82 -6.74 -12.15
CA MET A 140 1.58 -6.40 -12.87
C MET A 140 0.93 -5.11 -12.39
N GLY A 141 0.86 -4.88 -11.08
CA GLY A 141 0.21 -3.71 -10.49
C GLY A 141 1.02 -2.42 -10.56
N GLU A 142 0.41 -1.36 -10.03
CA GLU A 142 1.09 -0.12 -9.65
C GLU A 142 1.17 -0.06 -8.13
N LEU A 143 2.35 0.30 -7.64
CA LEU A 143 2.59 0.60 -6.24
C LEU A 143 2.48 2.10 -6.02
N ARG A 144 1.98 2.50 -4.85
CA ARG A 144 1.83 3.88 -4.44
C ARG A 144 2.27 4.05 -3.00
N CYS A 145 3.09 5.05 -2.70
CA CYS A 145 3.43 5.40 -1.32
C CYS A 145 3.53 6.92 -1.16
N PHE A 146 3.37 7.38 0.08
CA PHE A 146 3.56 8.78 0.42
C PHE A 146 5.05 9.13 0.39
N ASP A 147 5.42 10.16 -0.36
CA ASP A 147 6.78 10.69 -0.40
C ASP A 147 6.97 11.76 0.65
N LEU A 148 7.48 11.33 1.80
CA LEU A 148 7.74 12.23 2.90
C LEU A 148 8.80 13.28 2.58
N ASN A 149 9.80 12.95 1.76
CA ASN A 149 10.85 13.89 1.41
C ASN A 149 10.30 15.00 0.53
N ALA A 150 9.47 14.66 -0.45
CA ALA A 150 8.74 15.64 -1.25
C ALA A 150 7.80 16.49 -0.38
N ALA A 151 7.09 15.88 0.58
CA ALA A 151 6.16 16.59 1.45
C ALA A 151 6.89 17.60 2.35
N LYS A 152 8.05 17.22 2.90
CA LYS A 152 8.91 18.12 3.67
C LYS A 152 9.47 19.27 2.83
N GLN A 153 9.79 19.02 1.56
CA GLN A 153 10.28 20.07 0.65
C GLN A 153 9.18 21.08 0.34
N MET A 154 7.95 20.61 0.05
CA MET A 154 6.81 21.52 -0.13
C MET A 154 6.48 22.33 1.13
N GLY A 155 6.43 21.69 2.30
CA GLY A 155 6.18 22.42 3.55
C GLY A 155 7.28 23.44 3.93
N ARG A 156 8.48 23.34 3.36
CA ARG A 156 9.53 24.36 3.49
C ARG A 156 9.33 25.52 2.50
N LEU A 157 8.94 25.23 1.26
CA LEU A 157 8.63 26.25 0.25
C LEU A 157 7.48 27.16 0.70
N GLU A 158 6.42 26.59 1.28
CA GLU A 158 5.30 27.36 1.83
C GLU A 158 5.71 28.30 2.99
N GLN A 159 6.65 27.87 3.83
CA GLN A 159 7.17 28.68 4.96
C GLN A 159 8.08 29.83 4.52
N ASP A 160 8.79 29.67 3.40
CA ASP A 160 9.59 30.75 2.82
C ASP A 160 8.72 31.77 2.06
N GLU A 161 7.60 31.34 1.47
CA GLU A 161 6.62 32.24 0.82
C GLU A 161 5.80 33.07 1.83
N GLU A 162 5.52 32.55 3.04
CA GLU A 162 4.84 33.32 4.10
C GLU A 162 5.61 34.58 4.54
N LYS A 163 6.92 34.70 4.25
CA LYS A 163 7.70 35.90 4.57
C LYS A 163 7.52 37.05 3.57
N HIS A 164 6.97 36.82 2.38
CA HIS A 164 6.70 37.85 1.37
C HIS A 164 5.32 37.59 0.74
N GLY A 165 4.26 38.22 1.26
CA GLY A 165 2.86 37.99 0.82
C GLY A 165 2.59 38.32 -0.67
N PRO A 166 1.37 38.14 -1.20
CA PRO A 166 0.17 37.50 -0.64
C PRO A 166 0.14 35.99 -0.94
N THR A 167 -0.50 35.24 -0.04
CA THR A 167 -0.69 33.80 -0.07
C THR A 167 -1.36 33.33 -1.37
N ILE A 168 -0.57 32.84 -2.32
CA ILE A 168 -1.07 31.89 -3.32
C ILE A 168 -1.24 30.59 -2.54
N GLN A 169 -2.48 30.19 -2.24
CA GLN A 169 -2.76 28.81 -1.89
C GLN A 169 -2.45 27.98 -3.13
N VAL A 170 -1.19 27.57 -3.27
CA VAL A 170 -0.85 26.42 -4.08
C VAL A 170 -1.53 25.27 -3.37
N ILE A 171 -2.73 24.91 -3.82
CA ILE A 171 -3.30 23.59 -3.53
C ILE A 171 -2.30 22.64 -4.17
N GLY A 172 -1.28 22.27 -3.39
CA GLY A 172 -0.14 21.47 -3.83
C GLY A 172 -0.69 20.23 -4.50
N ASN A 173 -0.36 20.06 -5.78
CA ASN A 173 -0.77 18.90 -6.54
C ASN A 173 -0.32 17.66 -5.75
N ILE A 174 -1.27 16.93 -5.17
CA ILE A 174 -0.97 15.81 -4.25
C ILE A 174 -0.18 14.71 -4.98
N ASP A 175 -0.26 14.67 -6.31
CA ASP A 175 0.59 13.83 -7.16
C ASP A 175 2.09 14.06 -6.92
N SER A 176 2.50 15.28 -6.52
CA SER A 176 3.90 15.61 -6.25
C SER A 176 4.45 15.04 -4.94
N ILE A 177 3.57 14.56 -4.04
CA ILE A 177 3.93 13.87 -2.78
C ILE A 177 3.57 12.39 -2.79
N MET A 178 3.25 11.84 -3.96
CA MET A 178 3.05 10.41 -4.13
C MET A 178 4.10 9.83 -5.05
N GLN A 179 4.88 8.88 -4.55
CA GLN A 179 5.62 7.98 -5.42
C GLN A 179 4.66 6.95 -6.00
N ARG A 180 4.72 6.75 -7.32
CA ARG A 180 3.92 5.77 -8.05
C ARG A 180 4.79 5.03 -9.06
N GLY A 181 4.57 3.73 -9.21
CA GLY A 181 5.24 2.96 -10.26
C GLY A 181 5.27 1.47 -9.96
N LYS A 182 5.99 0.71 -10.81
CA LYS A 182 6.22 -0.73 -10.57
C LYS A 182 7.27 -1.00 -9.50
N GLU A 183 8.12 -0.02 -9.23
CA GLU A 183 9.18 -0.11 -8.24
C GLU A 183 9.08 1.09 -7.30
N ILE A 184 9.10 0.83 -5.99
CA ILE A 184 9.11 1.86 -4.94
C ILE A 184 10.18 1.51 -3.91
N ILE A 185 10.90 2.52 -3.44
CA ILE A 185 11.85 2.41 -2.33
C ILE A 185 11.39 3.32 -1.20
N THR A 186 11.05 2.71 -0.07
CA THR A 186 10.65 3.41 1.15
C THR A 186 11.80 3.41 2.16
N ASN A 187 12.13 4.58 2.72
CA ASN A 187 13.22 4.72 3.69
C ASN A 187 12.65 4.84 5.11
N TYR A 188 13.39 4.36 6.11
CA TYR A 188 12.99 4.56 7.50
C TYR A 188 13.03 6.03 7.90
N HIS A 189 11.95 6.49 8.53
CA HIS A 189 11.81 7.80 9.10
C HIS A 189 11.38 7.68 10.56
N GLU A 190 12.16 8.23 11.48
CA GLU A 190 11.93 8.09 12.92
C GLU A 190 10.53 8.58 13.33
N GLU A 191 10.04 9.64 12.69
CA GLU A 191 8.72 10.21 12.95
C GLU A 191 7.52 9.30 12.61
N PHE A 192 7.71 8.35 11.69
CA PHE A 192 6.68 7.40 11.23
C PHE A 192 6.94 5.98 11.75
N GLY A 193 8.15 5.72 12.27
CA GLY A 193 8.55 4.39 12.71
C GLY A 193 8.31 3.37 11.59
N ALA A 194 7.53 2.34 11.88
CA ALA A 194 7.26 1.29 10.91
C ALA A 194 6.31 1.72 9.77
N GLU A 195 5.51 2.77 9.93
CA GLU A 195 4.65 3.32 8.86
C GLU A 195 5.47 3.90 7.70
N SER A 196 6.77 4.14 7.93
CA SER A 196 7.71 4.54 6.89
C SER A 196 7.76 3.59 5.69
N PHE A 197 7.28 2.36 5.84
CA PHE A 197 7.36 1.30 4.83
C PHE A 197 6.02 0.99 4.17
N ASP A 198 4.99 1.80 4.41
CA ASP A 198 3.63 1.56 3.93
C ASP A 198 3.50 1.79 2.41
N VAL A 199 2.97 0.79 1.71
CA VAL A 199 2.74 0.83 0.25
C VAL A 199 1.36 0.30 -0.08
N ASN A 200 0.65 1.03 -0.96
CA ASN A 200 -0.62 0.61 -1.53
C ASN A 200 -0.39 -0.06 -2.89
N TRP A 201 -1.15 -1.11 -3.17
CA TRP A 201 -1.15 -1.81 -4.45
C TRP A 201 -2.43 -1.52 -5.23
N VAL A 202 -2.29 -1.25 -6.53
CA VAL A 202 -3.41 -0.99 -7.44
C VAL A 202 -3.37 -1.99 -8.60
N PRO A 203 -4.40 -2.86 -8.73
CA PRO A 203 -4.42 -3.94 -9.71
C PRO A 203 -5.01 -3.49 -11.06
N TRP A 204 -4.35 -2.56 -11.76
CA TRP A 204 -4.89 -1.93 -12.98
C TRP A 204 -5.45 -2.92 -14.01
N TYR A 205 -4.72 -4.01 -14.29
CA TYR A 205 -5.16 -5.02 -15.25
C TYR A 205 -6.42 -5.77 -14.81
N ALA A 206 -6.57 -6.03 -13.50
CA ALA A 206 -7.77 -6.65 -12.97
C ALA A 206 -8.97 -5.70 -13.02
N ILE A 207 -8.75 -4.41 -12.74
CA ILE A 207 -9.77 -3.36 -12.86
C ILE A 207 -10.23 -3.23 -14.32
N ASP A 208 -9.27 -3.18 -15.26
CA ASP A 208 -9.57 -3.11 -16.68
C ASP A 208 -10.42 -4.31 -17.14
N MET A 209 -10.00 -5.54 -16.82
CA MET A 209 -10.74 -6.76 -17.17
C MET A 209 -12.12 -6.83 -16.50
N ALA A 210 -12.24 -6.42 -15.24
CA ALA A 210 -13.53 -6.37 -14.55
C ALA A 210 -14.50 -5.36 -15.17
N SER A 211 -13.99 -4.35 -15.88
CA SER A 211 -14.80 -3.33 -16.56
C SER A 211 -15.39 -3.80 -17.90
N GLU A 212 -14.87 -4.90 -18.46
CA GLU A 212 -15.24 -5.36 -19.80
C GLU A 212 -16.66 -5.94 -19.84
N ASP A 213 -17.28 -5.82 -21.02
CA ASP A 213 -18.58 -6.41 -21.29
C ASP A 213 -18.46 -7.92 -21.49
N GLY A 214 -18.93 -8.70 -20.51
CA GLY A 214 -18.85 -10.15 -20.53
C GLY A 214 -19.13 -10.81 -19.19
N THR A 215 -19.13 -12.14 -19.19
CA THR A 215 -19.13 -12.92 -17.95
C THR A 215 -17.83 -12.68 -17.21
N LEU A 216 -17.92 -12.39 -15.91
CA LEU A 216 -16.75 -12.18 -15.05
C LEU A 216 -16.74 -13.23 -13.96
N ASN A 217 -15.60 -13.89 -13.81
CA ASN A 217 -15.25 -14.63 -12.62
C ASN A 217 -14.05 -13.91 -11.98
N PHE A 218 -14.21 -13.45 -10.74
CA PHE A 218 -13.17 -12.68 -10.07
C PHE A 218 -11.90 -13.50 -9.82
N ALA A 219 -12.02 -14.82 -9.63
CA ALA A 219 -10.85 -15.68 -9.42
C ALA A 219 -9.96 -15.84 -10.67
N ASP A 220 -10.49 -15.52 -11.86
CA ASP A 220 -9.74 -15.57 -13.11
C ASP A 220 -9.05 -14.22 -13.43
N LEU A 221 -9.22 -13.21 -12.56
CA LEU A 221 -8.56 -11.93 -12.73
C LEU A 221 -7.04 -12.05 -12.56
N PRO A 222 -6.25 -11.18 -13.23
CA PRO A 222 -4.81 -11.19 -13.13
C PRO A 222 -4.32 -11.07 -11.68
N SER A 223 -3.47 -12.03 -11.29
CA SER A 223 -2.70 -11.99 -10.06
C SER A 223 -1.44 -11.12 -10.21
N ASP A 224 -0.83 -10.76 -9.10
CA ASP A 224 0.46 -10.08 -9.05
C ASP A 224 1.43 -10.77 -8.10
N SER A 225 2.72 -10.65 -8.39
CA SER A 225 3.82 -11.10 -7.55
C SER A 225 4.68 -9.89 -7.22
N ILE A 226 4.66 -9.49 -5.95
CA ILE A 226 5.46 -8.37 -5.45
C ILE A 226 6.70 -8.93 -4.77
N THR A 227 7.88 -8.57 -5.27
CA THR A 227 9.14 -8.82 -4.57
C THR A 227 9.36 -7.73 -3.54
N ILE A 228 9.57 -8.12 -2.28
CA ILE A 228 9.79 -7.21 -1.15
C ILE A 228 11.19 -7.50 -0.61
N GLU A 229 12.14 -6.61 -0.91
CA GLU A 229 13.52 -6.68 -0.45
C GLU A 229 13.71 -5.71 0.73
N VAL A 230 14.05 -6.27 1.89
CA VAL A 230 14.29 -5.53 3.13
C VAL A 230 15.79 -5.40 3.35
N HIS A 231 16.27 -4.18 3.49
CA HIS A 231 17.67 -3.89 3.77
C HIS A 231 17.82 -3.38 5.21
N PHE A 232 18.68 -4.04 5.98
CA PHE A 232 18.90 -3.74 7.39
C PHE A 232 20.08 -2.78 7.58
N THR A 233 20.11 -2.08 8.72
CA THR A 233 21.16 -1.12 9.07
C THR A 233 22.55 -1.75 9.20
N ASN A 234 22.63 -3.07 9.41
CA ASN A 234 23.88 -3.81 9.43
C ASN A 234 24.41 -4.20 8.03
N GLY A 235 23.77 -3.72 6.96
CA GLY A 235 24.16 -3.98 5.57
C GLY A 235 23.69 -5.33 5.00
N LYS A 236 22.99 -6.16 5.77
CA LYS A 236 22.35 -7.39 5.26
C LYS A 236 21.03 -7.06 4.57
N SER A 237 20.61 -7.91 3.64
CA SER A 237 19.26 -7.87 3.06
C SER A 237 18.61 -9.24 3.03
N THR A 238 17.30 -9.25 2.87
CA THR A 238 16.47 -10.44 2.68
C THR A 238 15.30 -10.10 1.78
N ALA A 239 14.76 -11.07 1.04
CA ALA A 239 13.63 -10.86 0.16
C ALA A 239 12.54 -11.90 0.37
N LYS A 240 11.28 -11.46 0.23
CA LYS A 240 10.09 -12.32 0.18
C LYS A 240 9.29 -12.00 -1.08
N GLN A 241 8.58 -12.99 -1.62
CA GLN A 241 7.59 -12.75 -2.67
C GLN A 241 6.20 -12.81 -2.07
N LEU A 242 5.43 -11.74 -2.26
CA LEU A 242 4.03 -11.65 -1.90
C LEU A 242 3.18 -11.88 -3.16
N GLN A 243 2.46 -12.99 -3.21
CA GLN A 243 1.46 -13.26 -4.24
C GLN A 243 0.13 -12.64 -3.83
N LEU A 244 -0.48 -11.91 -4.77
CA LEU A 244 -1.77 -11.28 -4.64
C LEU A 244 -2.71 -11.81 -5.73
N SER A 245 -3.90 -12.25 -5.33
CA SER A 245 -4.92 -12.79 -6.25
C SER A 245 -6.31 -12.52 -5.69
N PHE A 246 -7.36 -12.86 -6.44
CA PHE A 246 -8.74 -12.71 -5.98
C PHE A 246 -9.42 -14.06 -5.84
N ASN A 247 -10.35 -14.17 -4.89
CA ASN A 247 -11.26 -15.31 -4.84
C ASN A 247 -12.51 -15.06 -5.72
N ASN A 248 -13.43 -16.02 -5.76
CA ASN A 248 -14.66 -15.93 -6.56
C ASN A 248 -15.59 -14.77 -6.15
N ASP A 249 -15.45 -14.24 -4.93
CA ASP A 249 -16.24 -13.11 -4.41
C ASP A 249 -15.57 -11.75 -4.65
N GLY A 250 -14.38 -11.74 -5.29
CA GLY A 250 -13.57 -10.54 -5.50
C GLY A 250 -12.75 -10.12 -4.29
N ASN A 251 -12.67 -10.92 -3.23
CA ASN A 251 -11.82 -10.61 -2.07
C ASN A 251 -10.36 -10.93 -2.37
N LEU A 252 -9.45 -10.05 -1.95
CA LEU A 252 -8.02 -10.18 -2.11
C LEU A 252 -7.47 -11.30 -1.23
N ILE A 253 -6.68 -12.16 -1.85
CA ILE A 253 -5.94 -13.24 -1.23
C ILE A 253 -4.46 -12.88 -1.29
N ALA A 254 -3.80 -12.96 -0.15
CA ALA A 254 -2.37 -12.76 -0.01
C ALA A 254 -1.68 -14.05 0.44
N GLU A 255 -0.51 -14.31 -0.12
CA GLU A 255 0.36 -15.44 0.27
C GLU A 255 1.81 -15.05 0.12
N ILE A 256 2.63 -15.37 1.12
CA ILE A 256 4.08 -15.22 0.98
C ILE A 256 4.68 -16.54 0.51
N ILE A 257 5.38 -16.48 -0.62
CA ILE A 257 6.22 -17.56 -1.11
C ILE A 257 7.67 -17.24 -0.77
N LYS A 258 8.35 -18.19 -0.13
CA LYS A 258 9.75 -18.05 0.23
C LYS A 258 10.61 -18.06 -1.04
N VAL A 259 11.35 -16.97 -1.27
CA VAL A 259 12.38 -16.94 -2.32
C VAL A 259 13.57 -17.76 -1.80
N ALA A 260 14.03 -18.73 -2.58
CA ALA A 260 15.24 -19.46 -2.24
C ALA A 260 16.39 -18.46 -2.13
N SER A 261 16.98 -18.31 -0.95
CA SER A 261 18.12 -17.43 -0.73
C SER A 261 19.32 -17.97 -1.52
N THR A 262 19.67 -17.30 -2.61
CA THR A 262 21.00 -17.44 -3.21
C THR A 262 21.99 -16.79 -2.25
N GLU A 263 22.59 -17.59 -1.37
CA GLU A 263 23.81 -17.17 -0.69
C GLU A 263 24.84 -16.89 -1.79
N HIS A 264 25.17 -15.61 -1.98
CA HIS A 264 26.38 -15.24 -2.71
C HIS A 264 27.56 -15.77 -1.89
N VAL A 265 27.99 -17.00 -2.23
CA VAL A 265 29.27 -17.54 -1.81
C VAL A 265 30.32 -16.54 -2.33
N LYS A 266 30.84 -15.72 -1.43
CA LYS A 266 32.10 -15.00 -1.66
C LYS A 266 33.17 -16.06 -1.87
N ILE A 267 33.47 -16.38 -3.11
CA ILE A 267 34.71 -17.05 -3.46
C ILE A 267 35.78 -15.97 -3.39
N LEU A 268 36.61 -16.03 -2.35
CA LEU A 268 37.95 -15.43 -2.29
C LEU A 268 38.88 -16.51 -1.71
N PRO A 269 40.16 -16.56 -2.11
CA PRO A 269 40.90 -15.62 -2.95
C PRO A 269 41.10 -16.08 -4.41
#